data_AF-A0A7I8END5-F1
#
_entry.id   AF-A0A7I8END5-F1
#
_cell.length_a   1.000
_cell.length_b   1.000
_cell.length_c   1.000
_cell.angle_alpha   90.00
_cell.angle_beta   90.00
_cell.angle_gamma   90.00
#
_symmetry.space_group_name_H-M   'P 1'
#
loop_
_entity.id
_entity.type
_entity.pdbx_description
1 polymer ?
#
loop_
_entity_poly.entity_id
_entity_poly.type
_entity_poly.pdbx_seq_one_letter_code
_entity_poly.pdbx_strand_id
1 'polypeptide(L)'
;MLAPHTRSTESLNDFKTSKVRHPRLIEQEKFLQRAISGHRSYTLIDLYGASGVGKSTLIEQVAGLVRETSTNPAVFPVVIVQASPEDIGSSARLDYYQQILAQLQHYPAIRDRTKNLQLYTNPGKKGSDPAEWLEMRNAVEYAFALLQVKVVFVDEAQHLLAADAGRKPTAQLDWLKALTNRTNVLHVLVGNFDLYECCHLNGQVVRRMRDQHFSRYHLDTQKECEEFVGALRSLLECVPLTVDVPTLLTHWRWFGEWSVGCVGILGDWIVETVDALWAEGETILTIEALARHALQPDQRARLEMEARTGENRVARAQAKSEQELQQLLNPLTHDGKATQANTGTLDPTTPQERKGGRIERAAGRDPVGDQMPAPSASKCSFSGVLKKIPLQRFLESGIERVECPECQALRQCQVTPRNGVLRYPTHDKRKTRVPQTEPRWAQGGEEWEPISGVRK
;
A
#
# COMPACT_ATOMS: atom_id res chain seq x y z
N MET A 1 -41.45 33.87 -21.01
CA MET A 1 -41.82 33.18 -19.75
C MET A 1 -41.55 31.69 -19.97
N LEU A 2 -40.38 31.21 -19.57
CA LEU A 2 -40.05 29.78 -19.58
C LEU A 2 -40.66 29.17 -18.32
N ALA A 3 -41.40 28.07 -18.49
CA ALA A 3 -42.06 27.36 -17.41
C ALA A 3 -41.04 26.89 -16.35
N PRO A 4 -41.37 26.93 -15.05
CA PRO A 4 -40.47 26.44 -14.01
C PRO A 4 -40.25 24.94 -14.21
N HIS A 5 -39.00 24.52 -14.30
CA HIS A 5 -38.63 23.11 -14.29
C HIS A 5 -39.30 22.44 -13.09
N THR A 6 -40.13 21.44 -13.36
CA THR A 6 -40.88 20.70 -12.35
C THR A 6 -39.89 20.03 -11.39
N ARG A 7 -39.88 20.53 -10.16
CA ARG A 7 -39.04 20.08 -9.04
C ARG A 7 -39.43 18.64 -8.66
N SER A 8 -38.77 17.64 -9.25
CA SER A 8 -39.02 16.22 -8.97
C SER A 8 -37.98 15.66 -7.99
N THR A 9 -38.42 14.84 -7.04
CA THR A 9 -37.53 14.11 -6.12
C THR A 9 -36.62 13.13 -6.85
N GLU A 10 -37.06 12.65 -8.03
CA GLU A 10 -36.26 11.80 -8.93
C GLU A 10 -35.03 12.56 -9.45
N SER A 11 -35.19 13.81 -9.90
CA SER A 11 -34.07 14.63 -10.38
C SER A 11 -33.02 14.90 -9.29
N LEU A 12 -33.43 15.03 -8.02
CA LEU A 12 -32.50 15.18 -6.91
C LEU A 12 -31.73 13.88 -6.64
N ASN A 13 -32.41 12.74 -6.66
CA ASN A 13 -31.75 11.44 -6.47
C ASN A 13 -30.79 11.11 -7.62
N ASP A 14 -31.17 11.43 -8.85
CA ASP A 14 -30.31 11.32 -10.03
C ASP A 14 -29.06 12.19 -9.87
N PHE A 15 -29.21 13.42 -9.38
CA PHE A 15 -28.06 14.29 -9.11
C PHE A 15 -27.14 13.75 -8.00
N LYS A 16 -27.70 13.27 -6.89
CA LYS A 16 -26.93 12.68 -5.77
C LYS A 16 -26.09 11.48 -6.20
N THR A 17 -26.60 10.70 -7.15
CA THR A 17 -25.91 9.52 -7.69
C THR A 17 -25.05 9.85 -8.91
N SER A 18 -25.24 11.01 -9.53
CA SER A 18 -24.47 11.46 -10.69
C SER A 18 -23.02 11.70 -10.30
N LYS A 19 -22.11 11.08 -11.06
CA LYS A 19 -20.67 11.29 -10.95
C LYS A 19 -20.17 11.96 -12.22
N VAL A 20 -19.58 13.14 -12.08
CA VAL A 20 -19.11 13.93 -13.22
C VAL A 20 -17.89 13.29 -13.86
N ARG A 21 -17.93 13.16 -15.19
CA ARG A 21 -16.77 12.77 -15.97
C ARG A 21 -15.85 13.97 -16.16
N HIS A 22 -14.60 13.83 -15.76
CA HIS A 22 -13.57 14.85 -15.93
C HIS A 22 -12.33 14.24 -16.62
N PRO A 23 -11.45 15.07 -17.23
CA PRO A 23 -10.33 14.59 -18.03
C PRO A 23 -9.45 13.53 -17.35
N ARG A 24 -9.11 13.72 -16.07
CA ARG A 24 -8.30 12.75 -15.30
C ARG A 24 -9.02 11.41 -15.11
N LEU A 25 -10.32 11.41 -14.79
CA LEU A 25 -11.09 10.16 -14.68
C LEU A 25 -11.12 9.39 -16.00
N ILE A 26 -11.34 10.10 -17.11
CA ILE A 26 -11.36 9.53 -18.46
C ILE A 26 -10.00 8.92 -18.83
N GLU A 27 -8.91 9.59 -18.45
CA GLU A 27 -7.55 9.06 -18.67
C GLU A 27 -7.34 7.74 -17.93
N GLN A 28 -7.72 7.68 -16.65
CA GLN A 28 -7.58 6.49 -15.82
C GLN A 28 -8.49 5.34 -16.30
N GLU A 29 -9.73 5.66 -16.71
CA GLU A 29 -10.66 4.69 -17.30
C GLU A 29 -10.06 4.04 -18.55
N LYS A 30 -9.55 4.86 -19.48
CA LYS A 30 -8.89 4.38 -20.70
C LYS A 30 -7.65 3.54 -20.39
N PHE A 31 -6.90 3.87 -19.35
CA PHE A 31 -5.76 3.08 -18.91
C PHE A 31 -6.22 1.69 -18.42
N LEU A 32 -7.19 1.64 -17.51
CA LEU A 32 -7.70 0.38 -16.96
C LEU A 32 -8.38 -0.50 -18.01
N GLN A 33 -9.18 0.07 -18.91
CA GLN A 33 -9.79 -0.69 -20.02
C GLN A 33 -8.73 -1.36 -20.90
N ARG A 34 -7.65 -0.64 -21.23
CA ARG A 34 -6.53 -1.19 -22.00
C ARG A 34 -5.82 -2.31 -21.23
N ALA A 35 -5.61 -2.13 -19.93
CA ALA A 35 -5.00 -3.16 -19.10
C ALA A 35 -5.87 -4.42 -18.97
N ILE A 36 -7.17 -4.27 -18.70
CA ILE A 36 -8.11 -5.39 -18.57
C ILE A 36 -8.20 -6.18 -19.88
N SER A 37 -8.22 -5.48 -21.02
CA SER A 37 -8.32 -6.13 -22.34
C SER A 37 -7.03 -6.80 -22.81
N GLY A 38 -5.87 -6.40 -22.28
CA GLY A 38 -4.58 -6.69 -22.93
C GLY A 38 -3.38 -6.89 -22.02
N HIS A 39 -3.55 -7.07 -20.70
CA HIS A 39 -2.43 -7.39 -19.82
C HIS A 39 -1.79 -8.73 -20.24
N ARG A 40 -0.47 -8.71 -20.50
CA ARG A 40 0.29 -9.91 -20.90
C ARG A 40 1.48 -10.23 -20.01
N SER A 41 2.03 -9.21 -19.34
CA SER A 41 3.28 -9.33 -18.56
C SER A 41 3.12 -9.00 -17.09
N TYR A 42 2.00 -8.39 -16.71
CA TYR A 42 1.67 -8.01 -15.34
C TYR A 42 0.27 -8.49 -14.99
N THR A 43 0.07 -8.79 -13.70
CA THR A 43 -1.19 -9.26 -13.15
C THR A 43 -1.65 -8.41 -11.97
N LEU A 44 -0.86 -7.40 -11.58
CA LEU A 44 -1.16 -6.45 -10.52
C LEU A 44 -1.07 -5.03 -11.07
N ILE A 45 -2.02 -4.18 -10.71
CA ILE A 45 -1.95 -2.73 -10.86
C ILE A 45 -2.09 -2.13 -9.46
N ASP A 46 -1.22 -1.21 -9.11
CA ASP A 46 -1.32 -0.36 -7.94
C ASP A 46 -1.86 1.01 -8.37
N LEU A 47 -3.13 1.29 -8.05
CA LEU A 47 -3.80 2.56 -8.32
C LEU A 47 -3.97 3.33 -7.01
N TYR A 48 -3.12 4.33 -6.80
CA TYR A 48 -3.12 5.12 -5.58
C TYR A 48 -3.38 6.61 -5.85
N GLY A 49 -3.86 7.33 -4.84
CA GLY A 49 -4.07 8.77 -4.91
C GLY A 49 -4.77 9.32 -3.68
N ALA A 50 -4.91 10.65 -3.62
CA ALA A 50 -5.54 11.35 -2.50
C ALA A 50 -7.00 10.90 -2.28
N SER A 51 -7.49 11.10 -1.04
CA SER A 51 -8.92 10.92 -0.75
C SER A 51 -9.78 11.87 -1.59
N GLY A 52 -10.91 11.38 -2.10
CA GLY A 52 -11.83 12.15 -2.93
C GLY A 52 -11.36 12.46 -4.35
N VAL A 53 -10.24 11.90 -4.84
CA VAL A 53 -9.80 12.11 -6.24
C VAL A 53 -10.71 11.41 -7.29
N GLY A 54 -11.51 10.42 -6.86
CA GLY A 54 -12.43 9.68 -7.73
C GLY A 54 -12.09 8.20 -7.94
N LYS A 55 -11.30 7.58 -7.06
CA LYS A 55 -10.89 6.17 -7.14
C LYS A 55 -12.08 5.19 -7.16
N SER A 56 -13.00 5.29 -6.20
CA SER A 56 -14.16 4.38 -6.14
C SER A 56 -15.11 4.61 -7.32
N THR A 57 -15.33 5.88 -7.73
CA THR A 57 -16.06 6.22 -8.96
C THR A 57 -15.45 5.54 -10.20
N LEU A 58 -14.13 5.53 -10.30
CA LEU A 58 -13.42 4.89 -11.41
C LEU A 58 -13.64 3.37 -11.42
N ILE A 59 -13.60 2.71 -10.25
CA ILE A 59 -13.89 1.27 -10.13
C ILE A 59 -15.29 0.98 -10.67
N GLU A 60 -16.30 1.71 -10.20
CA GLU A 60 -17.70 1.51 -10.61
C GLU A 60 -17.90 1.72 -12.12
N GLN A 61 -17.36 2.80 -12.67
CA GLN A 61 -17.47 3.10 -14.11
C GLN A 61 -16.81 2.01 -14.97
N VAL A 62 -15.57 1.63 -14.65
CA VAL A 62 -14.87 0.58 -15.40
C VAL A 62 -15.56 -0.76 -15.23
N ALA A 63 -16.04 -1.09 -14.03
CA ALA A 63 -16.78 -2.31 -13.77
C ALA A 63 -18.06 -2.41 -14.61
N GLY A 64 -18.83 -1.32 -14.69
CA GLY A 64 -20.01 -1.22 -15.56
C GLY A 64 -19.66 -1.48 -17.02
N LEU A 65 -18.67 -0.76 -17.55
CA LEU A 65 -18.25 -0.88 -18.96
C LEU A 65 -17.77 -2.29 -19.32
N VAL A 66 -17.01 -2.95 -18.43
CA VAL A 66 -16.51 -4.31 -18.67
C VAL A 66 -17.65 -5.35 -18.61
N ARG A 67 -18.63 -5.14 -17.72
CA ARG A 67 -19.84 -5.97 -17.64
C ARG A 67 -20.70 -5.81 -18.90
N GLU A 68 -20.95 -4.58 -19.35
CA GLU A 68 -21.71 -4.28 -20.57
C GLU A 68 -21.06 -4.87 -21.83
N THR A 69 -19.73 -4.88 -21.89
CA THR A 69 -18.99 -5.48 -23.02
C THR A 69 -19.14 -7.01 -23.06
N SER A 70 -19.53 -7.63 -21.95
CA SER A 70 -19.65 -9.09 -21.82
C SER A 70 -21.12 -9.51 -22.01
N THR A 71 -21.49 -9.87 -23.23
CA THR A 71 -22.89 -10.21 -23.58
C THR A 71 -23.34 -11.60 -23.12
N ASN A 72 -22.41 -12.46 -22.69
CA ASN A 72 -22.71 -13.81 -22.24
C ASN A 72 -23.12 -13.82 -20.75
N PRO A 73 -24.37 -14.19 -20.40
CA PRO A 73 -24.83 -14.20 -19.01
C PRO A 73 -24.11 -15.24 -18.12
N ALA A 74 -23.42 -16.22 -18.73
CA ALA A 74 -22.60 -17.18 -18.00
C ALA A 74 -21.22 -16.63 -17.58
N VAL A 75 -20.88 -15.40 -17.97
CA VAL A 75 -19.61 -14.74 -17.64
C VAL A 75 -19.85 -13.69 -16.56
N PHE A 76 -18.95 -13.62 -15.59
CA PHE A 76 -18.91 -12.57 -14.57
C PHE A 76 -17.52 -11.93 -14.58
N PRO A 77 -17.28 -10.92 -15.44
CA PRO A 77 -15.92 -10.50 -15.78
C PRO A 77 -15.25 -9.62 -14.71
N VAL A 78 -16.01 -9.09 -13.75
CA VAL A 78 -15.53 -8.09 -12.77
C VAL A 78 -16.01 -8.42 -11.37
N VAL A 79 -15.06 -8.61 -10.45
CA VAL A 79 -15.30 -8.72 -9.01
C VAL A 79 -14.76 -7.48 -8.30
N ILE A 80 -15.46 -7.00 -7.27
CA ILE A 80 -15.03 -5.84 -6.47
C ILE A 80 -14.99 -6.27 -5.00
N VAL A 81 -13.85 -6.07 -4.34
CA VAL A 81 -13.63 -6.39 -2.92
C VAL A 81 -13.28 -5.10 -2.20
N GLN A 82 -13.74 -4.92 -0.97
CA GLN A 82 -13.37 -3.79 -0.12
C GLN A 82 -12.56 -4.31 1.07
N ALA A 83 -11.31 -3.87 1.21
CA ALA A 83 -10.48 -4.30 2.31
C ALA A 83 -10.82 -3.52 3.60
N SER A 84 -10.89 -4.23 4.73
CA SER A 84 -11.21 -3.64 6.04
C SER A 84 -9.96 -3.43 6.89
N PRO A 85 -9.82 -2.30 7.61
CA PRO A 85 -8.76 -2.11 8.60
C PRO A 85 -8.90 -3.04 9.82
N GLU A 86 -10.08 -3.59 10.06
CA GLU A 86 -10.33 -4.53 11.16
C GLU A 86 -9.69 -5.90 10.91
N ASP A 87 -9.44 -6.21 9.63
CA ASP A 87 -8.88 -7.46 9.18
C ASP A 87 -7.42 -7.33 8.81
N ILE A 88 -6.60 -8.24 9.35
CA ILE A 88 -5.14 -8.19 9.18
C ILE A 88 -4.62 -9.59 8.92
N GLY A 89 -3.54 -9.67 8.13
CA GLY A 89 -2.82 -10.92 7.98
C GLY A 89 -3.72 -12.00 7.35
N SER A 90 -3.96 -13.06 8.11
CA SER A 90 -4.83 -14.12 7.66
C SER A 90 -6.31 -13.68 7.61
N SER A 91 -6.84 -12.92 8.58
CA SER A 91 -8.29 -12.61 8.49
C SER A 91 -8.65 -11.82 7.23
N ALA A 92 -7.77 -10.90 6.80
CA ALA A 92 -7.95 -10.12 5.57
C ALA A 92 -8.04 -10.97 4.30
N ARG A 93 -7.26 -12.05 4.19
CA ARG A 93 -7.32 -12.91 3.00
C ARG A 93 -8.57 -13.81 3.03
N LEU A 94 -9.01 -14.22 4.22
CA LEU A 94 -10.25 -15.00 4.36
C LEU A 94 -11.45 -14.15 3.93
N ASP A 95 -11.54 -12.93 4.47
CA ASP A 95 -12.57 -11.96 4.11
C ASP A 95 -12.53 -11.65 2.60
N TYR A 96 -11.35 -11.43 2.02
CA TYR A 96 -11.16 -11.29 0.58
C TYR A 96 -11.81 -12.44 -0.22
N TYR A 97 -11.56 -13.70 0.16
CA TYR A 97 -12.16 -14.84 -0.53
C TYR A 97 -13.67 -14.95 -0.30
N GLN A 98 -14.14 -14.63 0.91
CA GLN A 98 -15.56 -14.62 1.24
C GLN A 98 -16.33 -13.59 0.40
N GLN A 99 -15.83 -12.36 0.31
CA GLN A 99 -16.44 -11.30 -0.50
C GLN A 99 -16.55 -11.68 -1.98
N ILE A 100 -15.52 -12.36 -2.52
CA ILE A 100 -15.55 -12.86 -3.90
C ILE A 100 -16.65 -13.91 -4.07
N LEU A 101 -16.63 -14.97 -3.24
CA LEU A 101 -17.57 -16.06 -3.40
C LEU A 101 -19.01 -15.61 -3.11
N ALA A 102 -19.22 -14.66 -2.20
CA ALA A 102 -20.52 -14.06 -1.92
C ALA A 102 -21.12 -13.34 -3.14
N GLN A 103 -20.29 -12.75 -4.02
CA GLN A 103 -20.75 -12.15 -5.28
C GLN A 103 -21.08 -13.21 -6.35
N LEU A 104 -20.39 -14.36 -6.31
CA LEU A 104 -20.48 -15.40 -7.33
C LEU A 104 -21.44 -16.55 -6.96
N GLN A 105 -21.92 -16.61 -5.72
CA GLN A 105 -22.76 -17.71 -5.21
C GLN A 105 -24.12 -17.84 -5.90
N HIS A 106 -24.57 -16.82 -6.64
CA HIS A 106 -25.81 -16.89 -7.40
C HIS A 106 -25.71 -17.86 -8.60
N TYR A 107 -24.49 -18.16 -9.06
CA TYR A 107 -24.24 -19.13 -10.12
C TYR A 107 -24.34 -20.55 -9.56
N PRO A 108 -25.22 -21.43 -10.09
CA PRO A 108 -25.49 -22.75 -9.51
C PRO A 108 -24.24 -23.62 -9.27
N ALA A 109 -23.30 -23.62 -10.22
CA ALA A 109 -22.05 -24.38 -10.10
C ALA A 109 -21.15 -23.88 -8.96
N ILE A 110 -21.13 -22.57 -8.72
CA ILE A 110 -20.38 -21.97 -7.60
C ILE A 110 -21.10 -22.27 -6.30
N ARG A 111 -22.41 -22.05 -6.25
CA ARG A 111 -23.24 -22.37 -5.08
C ARG A 111 -23.03 -23.81 -4.63
N ASP A 112 -23.03 -24.75 -5.56
CA ASP A 112 -22.85 -26.18 -5.27
C ASP A 112 -21.45 -26.48 -4.73
N ARG A 113 -20.43 -25.76 -5.21
CA ARG A 113 -19.05 -25.85 -4.74
C ARG A 113 -18.85 -25.22 -3.36
N THR A 114 -19.63 -24.20 -3.02
CA THR A 114 -19.51 -23.43 -1.78
C THR A 114 -20.53 -23.80 -0.69
N LYS A 115 -21.40 -24.80 -0.91
CA LYS A 115 -22.48 -25.20 0.04
C LYS A 115 -22.01 -25.40 1.48
N ASN A 116 -20.80 -25.93 1.66
CA ASN A 116 -20.23 -26.25 2.97
C ASN A 116 -19.24 -25.20 3.47
N LEU A 117 -19.02 -24.12 2.71
CA LEU A 117 -18.09 -23.06 3.07
C LEU A 117 -18.81 -21.94 3.82
N GLN A 118 -18.15 -21.42 4.85
CA GLN A 118 -18.69 -20.33 5.65
C GLN A 118 -18.35 -19.00 4.94
N LEU A 119 -19.27 -18.53 4.09
CA LEU A 119 -19.09 -17.30 3.30
C LEU A 119 -19.33 -16.01 4.08
N TYR A 120 -19.74 -16.11 5.35
CA TYR A 120 -19.99 -14.99 6.24
C TYR A 120 -19.21 -15.18 7.52
N THR A 121 -18.50 -14.14 7.95
CA THR A 121 -17.83 -14.07 9.25
C THR A 121 -18.87 -13.97 10.35
N ASN A 122 -18.91 -14.97 11.24
CA ASN A 122 -19.53 -14.76 12.55
C ASN A 122 -18.57 -13.88 13.37
N PRO A 123 -19.00 -12.70 13.85
CA PRO A 123 -18.16 -11.86 14.71
C PRO A 123 -17.84 -12.65 15.98
N GLY A 124 -16.63 -13.23 16.05
CA GLY A 124 -16.17 -14.08 17.15
C GLY A 124 -15.45 -15.37 16.77
N LYS A 125 -15.61 -15.89 15.54
CA LYS A 125 -14.81 -17.04 15.05
C LYS A 125 -13.70 -16.56 14.13
N LYS A 126 -12.47 -16.51 14.63
CA LYS A 126 -11.29 -16.36 13.76
C LYS A 126 -11.07 -17.70 13.05
N GLY A 127 -11.44 -17.78 11.77
CA GLY A 127 -11.20 -18.94 10.91
C GLY A 127 -9.71 -19.25 10.85
N SER A 128 -9.27 -20.19 11.69
CA SER A 128 -7.86 -20.54 11.86
C SER A 128 -7.52 -21.91 11.25
N ASP A 129 -8.48 -22.60 10.62
CA ASP A 129 -8.26 -23.93 10.06
C ASP A 129 -7.61 -23.84 8.67
N PRO A 130 -6.33 -24.24 8.49
CA PRO A 130 -5.66 -24.20 7.20
C PRO A 130 -6.38 -24.98 6.08
N ALA A 131 -7.26 -25.93 6.41
CA ALA A 131 -8.07 -26.65 5.42
C ALA A 131 -9.15 -25.75 4.80
N GLU A 132 -9.88 -24.99 5.62
CA GLU A 132 -10.91 -24.02 5.18
C GLU A 132 -10.34 -23.02 4.18
N TRP A 133 -9.13 -22.55 4.46
CA TRP A 133 -8.36 -21.66 3.61
C TRP A 133 -8.03 -22.22 2.24
N LEU A 134 -7.61 -23.47 2.20
CA LEU A 134 -7.29 -24.15 0.95
C LEU A 134 -8.56 -24.37 0.12
N GLU A 135 -9.65 -24.74 0.76
CA GLU A 135 -10.94 -24.92 0.09
C GLU A 135 -11.49 -23.61 -0.47
N MET A 136 -11.43 -22.52 0.31
CA MET A 136 -11.89 -21.20 -0.13
C MET A 136 -11.09 -20.69 -1.34
N ARG A 137 -9.77 -20.83 -1.31
CA ARG A 137 -8.91 -20.50 -2.45
C ARG A 137 -9.26 -21.35 -3.67
N ASN A 138 -9.39 -22.67 -3.50
CA ASN A 138 -9.71 -23.58 -4.60
C ASN A 138 -11.09 -23.26 -5.21
N ALA A 139 -12.06 -22.85 -4.39
CA ALA A 139 -13.38 -22.40 -4.85
C ALA A 139 -13.28 -21.10 -5.66
N VAL A 140 -12.46 -20.13 -5.23
CA VAL A 140 -12.21 -18.89 -5.97
C VAL A 140 -11.46 -19.16 -7.29
N GLU A 141 -10.42 -19.99 -7.28
CA GLU A 141 -9.70 -20.39 -8.50
C GLU A 141 -10.66 -21.05 -9.51
N TYR A 142 -11.53 -21.95 -9.03
CA TYR A 142 -12.58 -22.57 -9.85
C TYR A 142 -13.59 -21.54 -10.38
N ALA A 143 -14.04 -20.61 -9.54
CA ALA A 143 -15.02 -19.60 -9.93
C ALA A 143 -14.47 -18.62 -10.98
N PHE A 144 -13.22 -18.20 -10.82
CA PHE A 144 -12.53 -17.33 -11.79
C PHE A 144 -12.42 -17.98 -13.16
N ALA A 145 -12.05 -19.26 -13.20
CA ALA A 145 -11.95 -20.02 -14.45
C ALA A 145 -13.33 -20.24 -15.09
N LEU A 146 -14.33 -20.66 -14.30
CA LEU A 146 -15.67 -20.97 -14.81
C LEU A 146 -16.39 -19.74 -15.35
N LEU A 147 -16.36 -18.64 -14.60
CA LEU A 147 -17.08 -17.41 -14.92
C LEU A 147 -16.25 -16.42 -15.76
N GLN A 148 -15.04 -16.83 -16.18
CA GLN A 148 -14.12 -16.04 -16.99
C GLN A 148 -13.89 -14.63 -16.40
N VAL A 149 -13.63 -14.57 -15.10
CA VAL A 149 -13.30 -13.31 -14.41
C VAL A 149 -12.06 -12.72 -15.07
N LYS A 150 -12.13 -11.45 -15.47
CA LYS A 150 -11.03 -10.74 -16.13
C LYS A 150 -10.25 -9.88 -15.15
N VAL A 151 -10.97 -9.29 -14.19
CA VAL A 151 -10.40 -8.34 -13.23
C VAL A 151 -11.06 -8.44 -11.86
N VAL A 152 -10.23 -8.27 -10.82
CA VAL A 152 -10.65 -8.06 -9.44
C VAL A 152 -10.18 -6.67 -9.01
N PHE A 153 -11.11 -5.81 -8.63
CA PHE A 153 -10.79 -4.55 -7.94
C PHE A 153 -10.74 -4.81 -6.43
N VAL A 154 -9.73 -4.27 -5.77
CA VAL A 154 -9.63 -4.27 -4.31
C VAL A 154 -9.58 -2.82 -3.87
N ASP A 155 -10.68 -2.29 -3.35
CA ASP A 155 -10.72 -0.95 -2.77
C ASP A 155 -10.13 -0.94 -1.35
N GLU A 156 -9.56 0.20 -0.95
CA GLU A 156 -8.79 0.38 0.28
C GLU A 156 -7.68 -0.68 0.50
N ALA A 157 -7.01 -1.09 -0.58
CA ALA A 157 -6.09 -2.23 -0.61
C ALA A 157 -4.87 -2.10 0.32
N GLN A 158 -4.53 -0.91 0.82
CA GLN A 158 -3.51 -0.76 1.86
C GLN A 158 -3.85 -1.55 3.13
N HIS A 159 -5.14 -1.78 3.41
CA HIS A 159 -5.58 -2.63 4.51
C HIS A 159 -5.38 -4.12 4.22
N LEU A 160 -5.63 -4.57 2.97
CA LEU A 160 -5.35 -5.95 2.56
C LEU A 160 -3.85 -6.30 2.68
N LEU A 161 -2.99 -5.32 2.38
CA LEU A 161 -1.54 -5.48 2.48
C LEU A 161 -0.99 -5.26 3.90
N ALA A 162 -1.83 -4.84 4.84
CA ALA A 162 -1.43 -4.73 6.23
C ALA A 162 -1.06 -6.11 6.82
N ALA A 163 0.04 -6.14 7.57
CA ALA A 163 0.53 -7.34 8.22
C ALA A 163 0.36 -7.26 9.74
N ASP A 164 0.23 -8.43 10.36
CA ASP A 164 0.24 -8.55 11.82
C ASP A 164 1.53 -7.96 12.40
N ALA A 165 1.45 -7.42 13.62
CA ALA A 165 2.63 -6.99 14.36
C ALA A 165 3.71 -8.10 14.40
N GLY A 166 4.89 -7.83 13.83
CA GLY A 166 6.00 -8.77 13.75
C GLY A 166 6.07 -9.63 12.48
N ARG A 167 5.08 -9.55 11.57
CA ARG A 167 5.16 -10.13 10.21
C ARG A 167 5.52 -9.08 9.17
N LYS A 168 6.21 -9.50 8.11
CA LYS A 168 6.54 -8.60 7.00
C LYS A 168 5.32 -8.44 6.08
N PRO A 169 4.94 -7.21 5.67
CA PRO A 169 3.89 -6.97 4.67
C PRO A 169 4.12 -7.71 3.34
N THR A 170 5.36 -8.13 3.06
CA THR A 170 5.71 -8.96 1.90
C THR A 170 4.92 -10.27 1.81
N ALA A 171 4.48 -10.83 2.95
CA ALA A 171 3.71 -12.08 2.95
C ALA A 171 2.33 -11.94 2.28
N GLN A 172 1.70 -10.77 2.36
CA GLN A 172 0.43 -10.51 1.68
C GLN A 172 0.62 -10.38 0.17
N LEU A 173 1.64 -9.64 -0.24
CA LEU A 173 2.00 -9.53 -1.64
C LEU A 173 2.39 -10.88 -2.26
N ASP A 174 3.17 -11.70 -1.55
CA ASP A 174 3.56 -13.03 -2.04
C ASP A 174 2.35 -13.96 -2.19
N TRP A 175 1.36 -13.83 -1.29
CA TRP A 175 0.09 -14.54 -1.42
C TRP A 175 -0.71 -14.07 -2.64
N LEU A 176 -0.89 -12.76 -2.84
CA LEU A 176 -1.58 -12.21 -4.01
C LEU A 176 -0.88 -12.66 -5.30
N LYS A 177 0.45 -12.56 -5.38
CA LYS A 177 1.22 -13.08 -6.53
C LYS A 177 0.97 -14.55 -6.80
N ALA A 178 0.95 -15.37 -5.75
CA ALA A 178 0.70 -16.80 -5.92
C ALA A 178 -0.69 -17.06 -6.51
N LEU A 179 -1.69 -16.30 -6.07
CA LEU A 179 -3.06 -16.36 -6.60
C LEU A 179 -3.12 -15.88 -8.06
N THR A 180 -2.54 -14.72 -8.37
CA THR A 180 -2.58 -14.17 -9.73
C THR A 180 -1.78 -15.00 -10.73
N ASN A 181 -0.67 -15.63 -10.32
CA ASN A 181 0.09 -16.53 -11.19
C ASN A 181 -0.70 -17.80 -11.57
N ARG A 182 -1.59 -18.26 -10.69
CA ARG A 182 -2.42 -19.46 -10.94
C ARG A 182 -3.64 -19.14 -11.79
N THR A 183 -4.27 -18.01 -11.51
CA THR A 183 -5.55 -17.64 -12.11
C THR A 183 -5.40 -16.80 -13.37
N ASN A 184 -4.25 -16.12 -13.54
CA ASN A 184 -4.01 -15.12 -14.58
C ASN A 184 -5.11 -14.02 -14.63
N VAL A 185 -5.72 -13.72 -13.48
CA VAL A 185 -6.71 -12.65 -13.34
C VAL A 185 -5.99 -11.38 -12.89
N LEU A 186 -6.26 -10.26 -13.59
CA LEU A 186 -5.72 -8.96 -13.23
C LEU A 186 -6.31 -8.50 -11.89
N HIS A 187 -5.46 -8.11 -10.94
CA HIS A 187 -5.92 -7.45 -9.72
C HIS A 187 -5.51 -5.99 -9.76
N VAL A 188 -6.50 -5.11 -9.58
CA VAL A 188 -6.29 -3.66 -9.45
C VAL A 188 -6.45 -3.33 -7.98
N LEU A 189 -5.33 -3.11 -7.30
CA LEU A 189 -5.28 -2.67 -5.92
C LEU A 189 -5.48 -1.16 -5.91
N VAL A 190 -6.50 -0.69 -5.22
CA VAL A 190 -6.90 0.73 -5.20
C VAL A 190 -6.80 1.23 -3.77
N GLY A 191 -6.15 2.38 -3.54
CA GLY A 191 -5.93 2.84 -2.18
C GLY A 191 -5.38 4.25 -2.05
N ASN A 192 -5.03 4.60 -0.81
CA ASN A 192 -4.33 5.85 -0.51
C ASN A 192 -2.83 5.73 -0.84
N PHE A 193 -2.05 6.76 -0.51
CA PHE A 193 -0.61 6.77 -0.79
C PHE A 193 0.21 5.73 0.00
N ASP A 194 -0.34 5.09 1.04
CA ASP A 194 0.37 4.02 1.78
C ASP A 194 0.50 2.74 0.95
N LEU A 195 -0.42 2.56 -0.01
CA LEU A 195 -0.41 1.43 -0.92
C LEU A 195 0.89 1.37 -1.75
N TYR A 196 1.37 2.53 -2.20
CA TYR A 196 2.60 2.65 -2.97
C TYR A 196 3.79 1.98 -2.26
N GLU A 197 4.02 2.29 -0.98
CA GLU A 197 5.14 1.71 -0.24
C GLU A 197 4.97 0.20 -0.05
N CYS A 198 3.74 -0.25 0.20
CA CYS A 198 3.44 -1.68 0.37
C CYS A 198 3.80 -2.48 -0.88
N CYS A 199 3.48 -1.95 -2.06
CA CYS A 199 3.72 -2.56 -3.36
C CYS A 199 5.21 -2.65 -3.74
N HIS A 200 6.04 -1.73 -3.26
CA HIS A 200 7.46 -1.61 -3.61
C HIS A 200 8.43 -2.39 -2.70
N LEU A 201 7.92 -3.29 -1.85
CA LEU A 201 8.73 -4.02 -0.85
C LEU A 201 9.59 -5.16 -1.42
N ASN A 202 9.37 -5.61 -2.66
CA ASN A 202 10.07 -6.78 -3.21
C ASN A 202 10.28 -6.67 -4.74
N GLY A 203 11.54 -6.68 -5.18
CA GLY A 203 11.94 -6.62 -6.60
C GLY A 203 11.36 -7.73 -7.49
N GLN A 204 10.95 -8.87 -6.93
CA GLN A 204 10.26 -9.94 -7.67
C GLN A 204 8.81 -9.59 -8.05
N VAL A 205 8.17 -8.64 -7.34
CA VAL A 205 6.81 -8.13 -7.66
C VAL A 205 6.87 -7.17 -8.83
N VAL A 206 7.93 -6.36 -8.89
CA VAL A 206 8.01 -5.14 -9.72
C VAL A 206 7.77 -5.43 -11.20
N ARG A 207 8.22 -6.58 -11.71
CA ARG A 207 7.99 -6.94 -13.13
C ARG A 207 6.52 -7.24 -13.45
N ARG A 208 5.74 -7.66 -12.45
CA ARG A 208 4.32 -8.07 -12.60
C ARG A 208 3.34 -7.04 -12.05
N MET A 209 3.83 -5.89 -11.64
CA MET A 209 3.08 -4.80 -11.07
C MET A 209 3.24 -3.55 -11.92
N ARG A 210 2.20 -2.72 -11.97
CA ARG A 210 2.22 -1.42 -12.64
C ARG A 210 1.65 -0.39 -11.70
N ASP A 211 2.42 0.66 -11.48
CA ASP A 211 2.03 1.78 -10.64
C ASP A 211 1.29 2.80 -11.48
N GLN A 212 0.15 3.25 -10.97
CA GLN A 212 -0.70 4.22 -11.61
C GLN A 212 -1.14 5.24 -10.56
N HIS A 213 -0.61 6.45 -10.65
CA HIS A 213 -1.02 7.55 -9.78
C HIS A 213 -2.30 8.20 -10.34
N PHE A 214 -3.36 8.24 -9.54
CA PHE A 214 -4.52 9.08 -9.79
C PHE A 214 -4.32 10.42 -9.06
N SER A 215 -3.72 11.38 -9.77
CA SER A 215 -3.43 12.71 -9.24
C SER A 215 -4.67 13.59 -9.15
N ARG A 216 -4.71 14.44 -8.11
CA ARG A 216 -5.61 15.59 -8.03
C ARG A 216 -5.23 16.67 -9.06
N TYR A 217 -6.07 17.70 -9.19
CA TYR A 217 -5.73 18.89 -9.98
C TYR A 217 -4.84 19.85 -9.19
N HIS A 218 -3.68 20.19 -9.76
CA HIS A 218 -2.79 21.22 -9.23
C HIS A 218 -3.14 22.59 -9.82
N LEU A 219 -3.57 23.52 -8.96
CA LEU A 219 -4.11 24.83 -9.36
C LEU A 219 -3.04 25.88 -9.70
N ASP A 220 -1.84 25.40 -10.03
CA ASP A 220 -0.68 26.21 -10.43
C ASP A 220 -0.38 26.05 -11.93
N THR A 221 -0.90 25.00 -12.57
CA THR A 221 -0.67 24.72 -13.98
C THR A 221 -1.88 25.11 -14.81
N GLN A 222 -1.70 25.99 -15.80
CA GLN A 222 -2.79 26.50 -16.64
C GLN A 222 -3.69 25.40 -17.21
N LYS A 223 -3.10 24.33 -17.75
CA LYS A 223 -3.84 23.19 -18.31
C LYS A 223 -4.72 22.51 -17.25
N GLU A 224 -4.19 22.28 -16.06
CA GLU A 224 -4.93 21.60 -14.98
C GLU A 224 -6.05 22.49 -14.43
N CYS A 225 -5.83 23.80 -14.36
CA CYS A 225 -6.88 24.77 -14.02
C CYS A 225 -8.03 24.73 -15.03
N GLU A 226 -7.74 24.71 -16.33
CA GLU A 226 -8.76 24.61 -17.39
C GLU A 226 -9.57 23.31 -17.29
N GLU A 227 -8.89 22.18 -17.07
CA GLU A 227 -9.55 20.88 -16.88
C GLU A 227 -10.43 20.85 -15.62
N PHE A 228 -9.97 21.46 -14.52
CA PHE A 228 -10.75 21.60 -13.29
C PHE A 228 -11.97 22.49 -13.47
N VAL A 229 -11.83 23.64 -14.14
CA VAL A 229 -12.94 24.55 -14.47
C VAL A 229 -13.98 23.83 -15.33
N GLY A 230 -13.56 22.99 -16.29
CA GLY A 230 -14.45 22.15 -17.08
C GLY A 230 -15.23 21.14 -16.23
N ALA A 231 -14.57 20.50 -15.26
CA ALA A 231 -15.21 19.59 -14.31
C ALA A 231 -16.23 20.32 -13.42
N LEU A 232 -15.86 21.48 -12.86
CA LEU A 232 -16.75 22.32 -12.05
C LEU A 232 -17.99 22.75 -12.85
N ARG A 233 -17.80 23.24 -14.08
CA ARG A 233 -18.91 23.60 -14.97
C ARG A 233 -19.87 22.44 -15.17
N SER A 234 -19.34 21.28 -15.53
CA SER A 234 -20.14 20.08 -15.77
C SER A 234 -20.95 19.68 -14.54
N LEU A 235 -20.38 19.85 -13.33
CA LEU A 235 -21.07 19.55 -12.08
C LEU A 235 -22.20 20.55 -11.79
N LEU A 236 -21.94 21.84 -11.98
CA LEU A 236 -22.93 22.91 -11.79
C LEU A 236 -24.09 22.82 -12.78
N GLU A 237 -23.84 22.40 -14.03
CA GLU A 237 -24.87 22.20 -15.05
C GLU A 237 -25.81 21.02 -14.74
N CYS A 238 -25.38 20.06 -13.92
CA CYS A 238 -26.21 18.95 -13.47
C CYS A 238 -27.06 19.27 -12.23
N VAL A 239 -26.85 20.42 -11.59
CA VAL A 239 -27.56 20.78 -10.36
C VAL A 239 -29.06 21.00 -10.63
N PRO A 240 -29.96 20.34 -9.88
CA PRO A 240 -31.41 20.45 -10.07
C PRO A 240 -32.02 21.72 -9.44
N LEU A 241 -31.26 22.81 -9.38
CA LEU A 241 -31.66 24.13 -8.86
C LEU A 241 -31.34 25.20 -9.91
N THR A 242 -31.82 26.43 -9.69
CA THR A 242 -31.39 27.57 -10.51
C THR A 242 -29.95 27.92 -10.14
N VAL A 243 -29.05 27.92 -11.14
CA VAL A 243 -27.62 28.21 -10.94
C VAL A 243 -27.14 29.26 -11.93
N ASP A 244 -26.50 30.32 -11.42
CA ASP A 244 -25.74 31.26 -12.26
C ASP A 244 -24.32 30.72 -12.50
N VAL A 245 -24.21 29.78 -13.44
CA VAL A 245 -22.95 29.08 -13.75
C VAL A 245 -21.82 30.06 -14.12
N PRO A 246 -22.00 31.04 -15.04
CA PRO A 246 -20.95 32.00 -15.35
C PRO A 246 -20.39 32.73 -14.13
N THR A 247 -21.27 33.20 -13.23
CA THR A 247 -20.85 33.90 -12.02
C THR A 247 -20.08 32.97 -11.08
N LEU A 248 -20.58 31.75 -10.83
CA LEU A 248 -19.87 30.79 -9.97
C LEU A 248 -18.50 30.39 -10.53
N LEU A 249 -18.39 30.26 -11.86
CA LEU A 249 -17.10 29.94 -12.50
C LEU A 249 -16.05 31.04 -12.31
N THR A 250 -16.43 32.30 -12.05
CA THR A 250 -15.43 33.34 -11.70
C THR A 250 -14.72 33.04 -10.37
N HIS A 251 -15.34 32.25 -9.50
CA HIS A 251 -14.81 31.81 -8.22
C HIS A 251 -14.15 30.42 -8.29
N TRP A 252 -13.81 29.90 -9.47
CA TRP A 252 -13.26 28.54 -9.64
C TRP A 252 -12.08 28.23 -8.71
N ARG A 253 -11.21 29.22 -8.42
CA ARG A 253 -10.05 29.02 -7.56
C ARG A 253 -10.46 28.71 -6.11
N TRP A 254 -11.52 29.35 -5.62
CA TRP A 254 -12.09 29.05 -4.31
C TRP A 254 -12.60 27.61 -4.25
N PHE A 255 -13.32 27.17 -5.29
CA PHE A 255 -13.76 25.78 -5.39
C PHE A 255 -12.60 24.80 -5.42
N GLY A 256 -11.55 25.09 -6.19
CA GLY A 256 -10.35 24.27 -6.28
C GLY A 256 -9.63 24.15 -4.95
N GLU A 257 -9.35 25.28 -4.30
CA GLU A 257 -8.60 25.31 -3.03
C GLU A 257 -9.39 24.62 -1.91
N TRP A 258 -10.72 24.77 -1.89
CA TRP A 258 -11.56 24.22 -0.83
C TRP A 258 -11.88 22.73 -1.03
N SER A 259 -11.80 22.25 -2.27
CA SER A 259 -11.85 20.83 -2.60
C SER A 259 -10.48 20.17 -2.66
N VAL A 260 -9.39 20.88 -2.32
CA VAL A 260 -8.01 20.34 -2.36
C VAL A 260 -7.64 19.89 -3.80
N GLY A 261 -8.33 20.39 -4.84
CA GLY A 261 -8.17 19.95 -6.23
C GLY A 261 -8.80 18.58 -6.53
N CYS A 262 -9.55 18.00 -5.61
CA CYS A 262 -10.21 16.70 -5.73
C CYS A 262 -11.68 16.85 -6.16
N VAL A 263 -12.03 16.33 -7.34
CA VAL A 263 -13.39 16.46 -7.89
C VAL A 263 -14.44 15.70 -7.06
N GLY A 264 -14.07 14.61 -6.38
CA GLY A 264 -14.98 13.92 -5.47
C GLY A 264 -15.36 14.78 -4.27
N ILE A 265 -14.40 15.47 -3.65
CA ILE A 265 -14.67 16.41 -2.55
C ILE A 265 -15.55 17.56 -3.03
N LEU A 266 -15.25 18.10 -4.21
CA LEU A 266 -16.08 19.13 -4.85
C LEU A 266 -17.51 18.66 -5.09
N GLY A 267 -17.67 17.44 -5.60
CA GLY A 267 -18.96 16.84 -5.89
C GLY A 267 -19.79 16.63 -4.62
N ASP A 268 -19.20 16.01 -3.60
CA ASP A 268 -19.87 15.75 -2.32
C ASP A 268 -20.30 17.08 -1.67
N TRP A 269 -19.44 18.09 -1.67
CA TRP A 269 -19.76 19.43 -1.16
C TRP A 269 -20.96 20.07 -1.88
N ILE A 270 -20.99 20.04 -3.22
CA ILE A 270 -22.11 20.61 -3.98
C ILE A 270 -23.38 19.79 -3.75
N VAL A 271 -23.27 18.45 -3.70
CA VAL A 271 -24.41 17.56 -3.43
C VAL A 271 -25.01 17.82 -2.04
N GLU A 272 -24.19 17.91 -1.01
CA GLU A 272 -24.64 18.22 0.36
C GLU A 272 -25.32 19.60 0.43
N THR A 273 -24.75 20.60 -0.25
CA THR A 273 -25.34 21.95 -0.32
C THR A 273 -26.71 21.91 -0.99
N VAL A 274 -26.81 21.24 -2.15
CA VAL A 274 -28.05 21.14 -2.91
C VAL A 274 -29.12 20.37 -2.14
N ASP A 275 -28.75 19.30 -1.44
CA ASP A 275 -29.68 18.53 -0.61
C ASP A 275 -30.26 19.36 0.54
N ALA A 276 -29.41 20.12 1.23
CA ALA A 276 -29.84 21.01 2.31
C ALA A 276 -30.78 22.11 1.79
N LEU A 277 -30.41 22.80 0.70
CA LEU A 277 -31.28 23.81 0.07
C LEU A 277 -32.60 23.20 -0.40
N TRP A 278 -32.58 21.97 -0.91
CA TRP A 278 -33.79 21.29 -1.32
C TRP A 278 -34.73 21.01 -0.14
N ALA A 279 -34.19 20.56 1.00
CA ALA A 279 -34.95 20.35 2.22
C ALA A 279 -35.53 21.65 2.79
N GLU A 280 -34.81 22.76 2.66
CA GLU A 280 -35.26 24.11 3.07
C GLU A 280 -36.26 24.75 2.09
N GLY A 281 -36.51 24.12 0.93
CA GLY A 281 -37.40 24.63 -0.10
C GLY A 281 -36.80 25.72 -0.98
N GLU A 282 -35.50 26.01 -0.84
CA GLU A 282 -34.75 26.99 -1.64
C GLU A 282 -34.58 26.53 -3.09
N THR A 283 -34.65 27.45 -4.06
CA THR A 283 -34.61 27.10 -5.49
C THR A 283 -33.35 27.56 -6.22
N ILE A 284 -32.45 28.25 -5.52
CA ILE A 284 -31.28 28.90 -6.12
C ILE A 284 -30.03 28.44 -5.37
N LEU A 285 -29.00 28.02 -6.10
CA LEU A 285 -27.67 27.76 -5.54
C LEU A 285 -26.87 29.06 -5.45
N THR A 286 -26.49 29.46 -4.24
CA THR A 286 -25.72 30.68 -3.99
C THR A 286 -24.34 30.38 -3.42
N ILE A 287 -23.42 31.36 -3.52
CA ILE A 287 -22.08 31.25 -2.93
C ILE A 287 -22.18 31.17 -1.40
N GLU A 288 -23.10 31.90 -0.79
CA GLU A 288 -23.32 31.90 0.64
C GLU A 288 -23.77 30.53 1.13
N ALA A 289 -24.65 29.84 0.39
CA ALA A 289 -25.05 28.48 0.70
C ALA A 289 -23.88 27.51 0.59
N LEU A 290 -23.12 27.58 -0.50
CA LEU A 290 -21.91 26.75 -0.68
C LEU A 290 -20.91 26.98 0.44
N ALA A 291 -20.68 28.23 0.87
CA ALA A 291 -19.78 28.55 1.96
C ALA A 291 -20.24 27.96 3.32
N ARG A 292 -21.55 27.86 3.58
CA ARG A 292 -22.10 27.25 4.80
C ARG A 292 -21.85 25.75 4.89
N HIS A 293 -21.88 25.06 3.74
CA HIS A 293 -21.79 23.59 3.67
C HIS A 293 -20.39 23.08 3.30
N ALA A 294 -19.41 23.98 3.17
CA ALA A 294 -18.04 23.57 2.92
C ALA A 294 -17.40 22.90 4.14
N LEU A 295 -16.43 22.02 3.86
CA LEU A 295 -15.57 21.44 4.89
C LEU A 295 -14.91 22.52 5.76
N GLN A 296 -14.85 22.25 7.06
CA GLN A 296 -14.25 23.17 8.03
C GLN A 296 -12.74 23.35 7.76
N PRO A 297 -12.15 24.49 8.15
CA PRO A 297 -10.74 24.77 7.88
C PRO A 297 -9.78 23.68 8.37
N ASP A 298 -10.05 23.05 9.52
CA ASP A 298 -9.22 21.98 10.07
C ASP A 298 -9.32 20.67 9.26
N GLN A 299 -10.51 20.33 8.75
CA GLN A 299 -10.72 19.18 7.88
C GLN A 299 -9.99 19.36 6.54
N ARG A 300 -10.12 20.54 5.92
CA ARG A 300 -9.42 20.88 4.67
C ARG A 300 -7.90 20.87 4.85
N ALA A 301 -7.41 21.41 5.97
CA ALA A 301 -5.98 21.38 6.29
C ALA A 301 -5.46 19.94 6.43
N ARG A 302 -6.22 19.02 7.04
CA ARG A 302 -5.85 17.60 7.14
C ARG A 302 -5.80 16.94 5.77
N LEU A 303 -6.81 17.14 4.92
CA LEU A 303 -6.86 16.58 3.57
C LEU A 303 -5.71 17.09 2.69
N GLU A 304 -5.44 18.40 2.72
CA GLU A 304 -4.30 18.99 2.00
C GLU A 304 -2.97 18.44 2.52
N MET A 305 -2.82 18.30 3.85
CA MET A 305 -1.59 17.76 4.45
C MET A 305 -1.38 16.29 4.07
N GLU A 306 -2.44 15.47 4.08
CA GLU A 306 -2.41 14.07 3.67
C GLU A 306 -2.00 13.96 2.20
N ALA A 307 -2.65 14.72 1.31
CA ALA A 307 -2.34 14.74 -0.13
C ALA A 307 -0.88 15.14 -0.38
N ARG A 308 -0.43 16.27 0.18
CA ARG A 308 0.95 16.74 0.03
C ARG A 308 1.97 15.76 0.61
N THR A 309 1.69 15.18 1.77
CA THR A 309 2.62 14.23 2.41
C THR A 309 2.76 12.98 1.55
N GLY A 310 1.64 12.45 1.07
CA GLY A 310 1.59 11.30 0.18
C GLY A 310 2.31 11.54 -1.16
N GLU A 311 1.98 12.64 -1.85
CA GLU A 311 2.64 13.07 -3.10
C GLU A 311 4.16 13.20 -2.91
N ASN A 312 4.60 13.88 -1.85
CA ASN A 312 6.02 14.05 -1.56
C ASN A 312 6.71 12.72 -1.23
N ARG A 313 6.04 11.81 -0.52
CA ARG A 313 6.60 10.50 -0.18
C ARG A 313 6.84 9.66 -1.44
N VAL A 314 5.86 9.62 -2.34
CA VAL A 314 5.98 8.93 -3.64
C VAL A 314 7.12 9.55 -4.47
N ALA A 315 7.14 10.88 -4.62
CA ALA A 315 8.17 11.58 -5.39
C ALA A 315 9.58 11.31 -4.84
N ARG A 316 9.76 11.34 -3.52
CA ARG A 316 11.04 11.02 -2.87
C ARG A 316 11.44 9.57 -3.07
N ALA A 317 10.51 8.63 -2.95
CA ALA A 317 10.77 7.22 -3.18
C ALA A 317 11.22 6.97 -4.62
N GLN A 318 10.52 7.56 -5.61
CA GLN A 318 10.89 7.48 -7.03
C GLN A 318 12.28 8.05 -7.30
N ALA A 319 12.56 9.27 -6.81
CA ALA A 319 13.85 9.92 -6.99
C ALA A 319 15.00 9.10 -6.36
N LYS A 320 14.77 8.53 -5.17
CA LYS A 320 15.74 7.66 -4.51
C LYS A 320 15.98 6.38 -5.32
N SER A 321 14.93 5.73 -5.80
CA SER A 321 15.05 4.52 -6.64
C SER A 321 15.78 4.79 -7.94
N GLU A 322 15.55 5.94 -8.58
CA GLU A 322 16.28 6.36 -9.78
C GLU A 322 17.77 6.59 -9.48
N GLN A 323 18.09 7.28 -8.39
CA GLN A 323 19.46 7.49 -7.96
C GLN A 323 20.19 6.17 -7.65
N GLU A 324 19.54 5.25 -6.93
CA GLU A 324 20.07 3.91 -6.65
C GLU A 324 20.30 3.11 -7.93
N LEU A 325 19.37 3.17 -8.89
CA LEU A 325 19.52 2.53 -10.19
C LEU A 325 20.71 3.10 -10.96
N GLN A 326 20.87 4.43 -11.01
CA GLN A 326 22.01 5.07 -11.67
C GLN A 326 23.34 4.66 -11.03
N GLN A 327 23.40 4.53 -9.70
CA GLN A 327 24.58 4.05 -8.99
C GLN A 327 24.91 2.58 -9.32
N LEU A 328 23.90 1.72 -9.43
CA LEU A 328 24.07 0.30 -9.75
C LEU A 328 24.46 0.08 -11.23
N LEU A 329 23.99 0.93 -12.14
CA LEU A 329 24.26 0.83 -13.58
C LEU A 329 25.61 1.42 -14.01
N ASN A 330 26.21 2.32 -13.22
CA ASN A 330 27.50 2.94 -13.53
C ASN A 330 28.67 2.06 -13.02
N PRO A 331 29.46 1.40 -13.90
CA PRO A 331 30.44 0.40 -13.48
C PRO A 331 31.75 0.92 -12.86
N LEU A 332 31.86 2.21 -12.51
CA LEU A 332 33.14 2.79 -12.05
C LEU A 332 32.93 3.84 -10.96
N THR A 333 33.22 3.47 -9.71
CA THR A 333 33.94 4.27 -8.69
C THR A 333 34.15 3.43 -7.42
N HIS A 334 34.99 2.41 -7.50
CA HIS A 334 35.76 1.94 -6.34
C HIS A 334 37.18 1.58 -6.78
N ASP A 335 37.90 2.58 -7.28
CA ASP A 335 39.36 2.59 -7.21
C ASP A 335 39.78 3.22 -5.89
N GLY A 336 40.70 2.54 -5.21
CA GLY A 336 41.60 3.17 -4.24
C GLY A 336 41.15 3.12 -2.77
N LYS A 337 41.45 2.01 -2.10
CA LYS A 337 42.31 1.99 -0.89
C LYS A 337 42.62 0.55 -0.50
N ALA A 338 43.63 -0.01 -1.16
CA ALA A 338 44.45 -1.05 -0.56
C ALA A 338 45.05 -0.44 0.72
N THR A 339 44.54 -0.86 1.87
CA THR A 339 45.14 -0.52 3.15
C THR A 339 46.36 -1.41 3.28
N GLN A 340 47.54 -0.79 3.24
CA GLN A 340 48.82 -1.42 3.51
C GLN A 340 48.74 -2.22 4.82
N ALA A 341 48.87 -3.53 4.72
CA ALA A 341 49.18 -4.37 5.87
C ALA A 341 50.70 -4.49 5.94
N ASN A 342 51.23 -3.99 7.05
CA ASN A 342 52.63 -4.06 7.43
C ASN A 342 53.18 -5.48 7.35
N THR A 343 54.42 -5.51 6.87
CA THR A 343 55.47 -6.48 7.12
C THR A 343 55.36 -7.21 8.46
N GLY A 344 55.09 -8.51 8.36
CA GLY A 344 55.27 -9.50 9.43
C GLY A 344 55.91 -10.74 8.83
N THR A 345 57.23 -10.77 8.89
CA THR A 345 58.15 -11.84 8.51
C THR A 345 57.79 -13.15 9.22
N LEU A 346 57.56 -14.23 8.47
CA LEU A 346 57.89 -15.61 8.87
C LEU A 346 58.22 -16.42 7.60
N ASP A 347 59.25 -17.25 7.76
CA ASP A 347 60.14 -17.83 6.75
C ASP A 347 59.55 -18.93 5.83
N PRO A 348 60.31 -19.34 4.79
CA PRO A 348 59.78 -19.94 3.58
C PRO A 348 59.78 -21.48 3.63
N THR A 349 58.89 -22.09 2.85
CA THR A 349 59.13 -23.45 2.32
C THR A 349 58.90 -23.47 0.81
N THR A 350 59.79 -24.19 0.16
CA THR A 350 60.25 -24.11 -1.23
C THR A 350 59.25 -24.72 -2.22
N PRO A 351 59.39 -24.42 -3.54
CA PRO A 351 58.38 -24.66 -4.57
C PRO A 351 58.52 -26.04 -5.24
N GLN A 352 57.40 -26.59 -5.71
CA GLN A 352 57.40 -27.65 -6.72
C GLN A 352 56.69 -27.18 -7.99
N GLU A 353 57.50 -26.89 -9.01
CA GLU A 353 57.07 -26.86 -10.39
C GLU A 353 56.72 -28.27 -10.86
N ARG A 354 55.55 -28.46 -11.50
CA ARG A 354 55.41 -29.41 -12.61
C ARG A 354 54.44 -28.88 -13.68
N LYS A 355 55.07 -28.45 -14.78
CA LYS A 355 54.80 -28.71 -16.21
C LYS A 355 53.35 -28.87 -16.69
N GLY A 356 53.08 -28.12 -17.74
CA GLY A 356 51.81 -28.09 -18.46
C GLY A 356 51.48 -29.40 -19.17
N GLY A 357 50.18 -29.66 -19.22
CA GLY A 357 49.52 -30.68 -20.02
C GLY A 357 48.24 -30.11 -20.60
N ARG A 358 48.22 -30.00 -21.92
CA ARG A 358 47.11 -29.85 -22.87
C ARG A 358 45.70 -30.12 -22.28
N ILE A 359 44.83 -29.09 -22.30
CA ILE A 359 43.41 -29.21 -21.97
C ILE A 359 42.65 -29.74 -23.20
N GLU A 360 42.30 -31.02 -23.21
CA GLU A 360 41.21 -31.55 -24.04
C GLU A 360 39.87 -31.26 -23.36
N ARG A 361 38.96 -30.60 -24.10
CA ARG A 361 37.61 -30.27 -23.63
C ARG A 361 36.74 -31.53 -23.63
N ALA A 362 36.29 -31.96 -22.45
CA ALA A 362 35.10 -32.80 -22.31
C ALA A 362 33.89 -31.91 -22.00
N ALA A 363 32.77 -32.16 -22.67
CA ALA A 363 31.51 -31.46 -22.48
C ALA A 363 30.90 -31.79 -21.10
N GLY A 364 30.99 -30.84 -20.16
CA GLY A 364 30.27 -30.85 -18.89
C GLY A 364 29.45 -29.58 -18.77
N ARG A 365 28.17 -29.70 -18.36
CA ARG A 365 27.32 -28.54 -18.03
C ARG A 365 27.87 -27.84 -16.80
N ASP A 366 28.07 -26.53 -16.89
CA ASP A 366 28.38 -25.69 -15.73
C ASP A 366 27.18 -25.61 -14.78
N PRO A 367 27.35 -25.79 -13.47
CA PRO A 367 26.31 -25.48 -12.50
C PRO A 367 26.14 -23.95 -12.44
N VAL A 368 24.94 -23.49 -12.81
CA VAL A 368 24.53 -22.10 -12.62
C VAL A 368 24.35 -21.85 -11.13
N GLY A 369 25.32 -21.16 -10.53
CA GLY A 369 25.21 -20.37 -9.30
C GLY A 369 24.32 -20.93 -8.19
N ASP A 370 24.80 -21.91 -7.45
CA ASP A 370 24.38 -22.05 -6.05
C ASP A 370 24.78 -20.77 -5.32
N GLN A 371 23.79 -19.98 -4.91
CA GLN A 371 24.01 -18.92 -3.93
C GLN A 371 24.54 -19.61 -2.67
N MET A 372 25.81 -19.37 -2.36
CA MET A 372 26.34 -19.68 -1.04
C MET A 372 25.39 -19.06 -0.01
N PRO A 373 24.78 -19.83 0.90
CA PRO A 373 24.01 -19.24 1.97
C PRO A 373 24.90 -18.24 2.70
N ALA A 374 24.39 -17.03 2.89
CA ALA A 374 25.09 -15.99 3.64
C ALA A 374 25.62 -16.59 4.95
N PRO A 375 26.87 -16.31 5.35
CA PRO A 375 27.43 -16.92 6.55
C PRO A 375 26.51 -16.60 7.71
N SER A 376 25.90 -17.65 8.29
CA SER A 376 25.01 -17.54 9.44
C SER A 376 25.67 -16.64 10.47
N ALA A 377 25.02 -15.54 10.85
CA ALA A 377 25.56 -14.64 11.85
C ALA A 377 25.85 -15.45 13.13
N SER A 378 27.11 -15.45 13.58
CA SER A 378 27.48 -16.16 14.79
C SER A 378 26.71 -15.54 15.96
N LYS A 379 25.90 -16.33 16.67
CA LYS A 379 25.15 -15.85 17.82
C LYS A 379 26.11 -15.46 18.95
N CYS A 380 25.76 -14.42 19.68
CA CYS A 380 26.48 -14.04 20.90
C CYS A 380 26.10 -14.98 22.05
N SER A 381 27.06 -15.35 22.90
CA SER A 381 26.81 -16.21 24.08
C SER A 381 25.98 -15.49 25.16
N PHE A 382 26.05 -14.15 25.20
CA PHE A 382 25.28 -13.35 26.15
C PHE A 382 23.78 -13.29 25.83
N SER A 383 22.96 -13.96 26.63
CA SER A 383 21.50 -13.81 26.64
C SER A 383 20.91 -14.33 27.96
N GLY A 384 19.65 -13.98 28.26
CA GLY A 384 18.94 -14.50 29.43
C GLY A 384 18.70 -13.48 30.53
N VAL A 385 18.57 -13.95 31.77
CA VAL A 385 18.12 -13.13 32.89
C VAL A 385 19.24 -12.24 33.44
N LEU A 386 18.99 -10.93 33.52
CA LEU A 386 19.91 -9.94 34.07
C LEU A 386 19.71 -9.79 35.58
N LYS A 387 20.26 -10.72 36.37
CA LYS A 387 20.11 -10.72 37.84
C LYS A 387 20.82 -9.56 38.54
N LYS A 388 21.82 -8.96 37.89
CA LYS A 388 22.69 -7.92 38.47
C LYS A 388 22.20 -6.48 38.22
N ILE A 389 21.09 -6.29 37.49
CA ILE A 389 20.45 -4.98 37.33
C ILE A 389 19.23 -4.95 38.27
N PRO A 390 19.22 -4.10 39.32
CA PRO A 390 18.04 -3.93 40.16
C PRO A 390 16.86 -3.40 39.33
N LEU A 391 15.73 -4.14 39.30
CA LEU A 391 14.56 -3.79 38.49
C LEU A 391 14.06 -2.36 38.76
N GLN A 392 14.00 -1.98 40.03
CA GLN A 392 13.51 -0.66 40.42
C GLN A 392 14.38 0.46 39.83
N ARG A 393 15.71 0.31 39.89
CA ARG A 393 16.67 1.28 39.36
C ARG A 393 16.61 1.35 37.82
N PHE A 394 16.31 0.24 37.15
CA PHE A 394 16.11 0.19 35.69
C PHE A 394 14.83 0.92 35.25
N LEU A 395 13.72 0.73 35.98
CA LEU A 395 12.46 1.42 35.69
C LEU A 395 12.57 2.93 35.96
N GLU A 396 13.20 3.32 37.07
CA GLU A 396 13.42 4.72 37.44
C GLU A 396 14.34 5.46 36.47
N SER A 397 15.27 4.77 35.80
CA SER A 397 16.21 5.41 34.87
C SER A 397 15.58 5.81 33.53
N GLY A 398 14.42 5.25 33.16
CA GLY A 398 13.78 5.48 31.85
C GLY A 398 14.61 5.01 30.64
N ILE A 399 15.66 4.21 30.86
CA ILE A 399 16.55 3.69 29.79
C ILE A 399 16.23 2.22 29.57
N GLU A 400 15.58 1.91 28.45
CA GLU A 400 15.13 0.55 28.15
C GLU A 400 16.18 -0.33 27.45
N ARG A 401 17.31 0.26 27.03
CA ARG A 401 18.36 -0.41 26.26
C ARG A 401 19.53 -0.85 27.15
N VAL A 402 19.96 -2.09 26.96
CA VAL A 402 21.12 -2.68 27.63
C VAL A 402 22.19 -3.03 26.59
N GLU A 403 23.44 -2.74 26.91
CA GLU A 403 24.62 -3.12 26.15
C GLU A 403 25.07 -4.53 26.53
N CYS A 404 25.31 -5.36 25.52
CA CYS A 404 25.90 -6.68 25.69
C CYS A 404 27.39 -6.55 26.06
N PRO A 405 27.87 -7.14 27.17
CA PRO A 405 29.27 -7.04 27.60
C PRO A 405 30.23 -7.78 26.67
N GLU A 406 29.75 -8.76 25.90
CA GLU A 406 30.60 -9.59 25.03
C GLU A 406 30.81 -8.98 23.63
N CYS A 407 29.82 -8.28 23.08
CA CYS A 407 29.92 -7.72 21.73
C CYS A 407 29.42 -6.28 21.59
N GLN A 408 28.98 -5.64 22.68
CA GLN A 408 28.49 -4.26 22.69
C GLN A 408 27.24 -4.03 21.81
N ALA A 409 26.48 -5.09 21.54
CA ALA A 409 25.17 -4.96 20.92
C ALA A 409 24.20 -4.27 21.88
N LEU A 410 23.41 -3.32 21.37
CA LEU A 410 22.30 -2.73 22.11
C LEU A 410 21.02 -3.52 21.85
N ARG A 411 20.35 -3.93 22.91
CA ARG A 411 19.02 -4.56 22.84
C ARG A 411 18.10 -3.99 23.90
N GLN A 412 16.82 -3.91 23.55
CA GLN A 412 15.78 -3.57 24.50
C GLN A 412 15.52 -4.78 25.41
N CYS A 413 15.56 -4.58 26.71
CA CYS A 413 15.30 -5.64 27.67
C CYS A 413 13.79 -5.81 27.90
N GLN A 414 13.36 -7.07 28.04
CA GLN A 414 11.98 -7.40 28.33
C GLN A 414 11.80 -7.62 29.84
N VAL A 415 10.79 -6.98 30.43
CA VAL A 415 10.38 -7.23 31.82
C VAL A 415 9.26 -8.25 31.80
N THR A 416 9.44 -9.36 32.53
CA THR A 416 8.43 -10.43 32.54
C THR A 416 7.22 -10.02 33.41
N PRO A 417 5.96 -10.14 32.93
CA PRO A 417 4.78 -9.63 33.64
C PRO A 417 4.50 -10.24 35.01
N ARG A 418 4.98 -11.47 35.27
CA ARG A 418 4.61 -12.23 36.48
C ARG A 418 5.58 -12.09 37.64
N ASN A 419 6.86 -11.78 37.40
CA ASN A 419 7.92 -11.74 38.43
C ASN A 419 8.89 -10.54 38.32
N GLY A 420 8.65 -9.59 37.41
CA GLY A 420 9.51 -8.39 37.26
C GLY A 420 10.96 -8.68 36.81
N VAL A 421 11.23 -9.87 36.26
CA VAL A 421 12.61 -10.25 35.90
C VAL A 421 13.00 -9.62 34.57
N LEU A 422 14.14 -8.89 34.56
CA LEU A 422 14.77 -8.32 33.36
C LEU A 422 15.44 -9.41 32.52
N ARG A 423 15.10 -9.48 31.23
CA ARG A 423 15.67 -10.44 30.29
C ARG A 423 16.31 -9.76 29.09
N TYR A 424 17.53 -10.18 28.78
CA TYR A 424 18.26 -9.81 27.58
C TYR A 424 17.97 -10.82 26.45
N PRO A 425 17.50 -10.38 25.28
CA PRO A 425 17.15 -11.29 24.18
C PRO A 425 18.39 -11.92 23.51
N THR A 426 18.21 -13.10 22.94
CA THR A 426 19.24 -13.71 22.06
C THR A 426 19.51 -12.81 20.87
N HIS A 427 20.77 -12.64 20.49
CA HIS A 427 21.16 -11.73 19.42
C HIS A 427 22.38 -12.24 18.64
N ASP A 428 22.50 -11.75 17.41
CA ASP A 428 23.69 -11.95 16.58
C ASP A 428 24.87 -11.14 17.11
N LYS A 429 26.07 -11.71 17.06
CA LYS A 429 27.30 -11.05 17.52
C LYS A 429 27.55 -9.81 16.68
N ARG A 430 27.62 -8.65 17.34
CA ARG A 430 27.92 -7.38 16.69
C ARG A 430 29.33 -7.42 16.09
N LYS A 431 29.44 -7.08 14.80
CA LYS A 431 30.71 -7.05 14.04
C LYS A 431 31.32 -5.65 13.93
N THR A 432 30.54 -4.60 14.21
CA THR A 432 30.95 -3.20 14.10
C THR A 432 31.53 -2.67 15.40
N ARG A 433 32.66 -1.94 15.34
CA ARG A 433 33.32 -1.31 16.50
C ARG A 433 32.95 0.17 16.68
N VAL A 434 31.83 0.62 16.13
CA VAL A 434 31.39 2.02 16.26
C VAL A 434 31.00 2.28 17.73
N PRO A 435 31.51 3.34 18.37
CA PRO A 435 31.09 3.68 19.73
C PRO A 435 29.58 3.92 19.81
N GLN A 436 28.93 3.35 20.82
CA GLN A 436 27.50 3.61 21.06
C GLN A 436 27.33 5.00 21.67
N THR A 437 26.49 5.85 21.08
CA THR A 437 26.21 7.22 21.55
C THR A 437 24.89 7.35 22.31
N GLU A 438 24.03 6.34 22.21
CA GLU A 438 22.71 6.33 22.82
C GLU A 438 22.78 6.05 24.35
N PRO A 439 21.79 6.56 25.13
CA PRO A 439 21.62 6.19 26.53
C PRO A 439 21.40 4.69 26.69
N ARG A 440 22.14 4.06 27.59
CA ARG A 440 22.12 2.60 27.76
C ARG A 440 22.64 2.17 29.12
N TRP A 441 22.23 0.99 29.55
CA TRP A 441 22.89 0.29 30.66
C TRP A 441 24.10 -0.48 30.16
N ALA A 442 25.26 -0.31 30.80
CA ALA A 442 26.48 -1.04 30.49
C ALA A 442 27.10 -1.64 31.76
N GLN A 443 27.89 -2.70 31.59
CA GLN A 443 28.55 -3.37 32.70
C GLN A 443 29.94 -2.76 32.93
N GLY A 444 30.12 -2.09 34.07
CA GLY A 444 31.41 -1.59 34.56
C GLY A 444 31.97 -2.53 35.61
N GLY A 445 32.79 -3.51 35.22
CA GLY A 445 33.30 -4.52 36.15
C GLY A 445 32.21 -5.48 36.64
N GLU A 446 31.96 -5.52 37.96
CA GLU A 446 30.92 -6.39 38.55
C GLU A 446 29.52 -5.74 38.62
N GLU A 447 29.44 -4.43 38.37
CA GLU A 447 28.22 -3.63 38.49
C GLU A 447 27.68 -3.15 37.14
N TRP A 448 26.39 -2.81 37.12
CA TRP A 448 25.70 -2.26 35.95
C TRP A 448 25.30 -0.81 36.22
N GLU A 449 25.63 0.07 35.29
CA GLU A 449 25.38 1.50 35.43
C GLU A 449 24.66 2.07 34.19
N PRO A 450 23.74 3.03 34.38
CA PRO A 450 23.17 3.78 33.27
C PRO A 450 24.18 4.80 32.75
N ILE A 451 24.51 4.71 31.46
CA ILE A 451 25.30 5.69 30.74
C ILE A 451 24.35 6.65 30.03
N SER A 452 24.40 7.92 30.44
CA SER A 452 23.74 9.03 29.74
C SER A 452 24.38 9.22 28.36
N GLY A 453 23.58 9.21 27.30
CA GLY A 453 24.09 9.41 25.93
C GLY A 453 24.83 10.74 25.78
N VAL A 454 25.86 10.78 24.93
CA VAL A 454 26.56 12.02 24.60
C VAL A 454 25.64 12.84 23.70
N ARG A 455 25.13 13.98 24.20
CA ARG A 455 24.47 14.98 23.34
C ARG A 455 25.51 15.50 22.35
N LYS A 456 25.36 15.15 21.08
CA LYS A 456 25.97 15.88 19.97
C LYS A 456 25.01 16.94 19.49
#